data_AF-A0A0C3JSH0-F1
#
_entry.id   AF-A0A0C3JSH0-F1
#
_cell.length_a   1.000
_cell.length_b   1.000
_cell.length_c   1.000
_cell.angle_alpha   90.00
_cell.angle_beta   90.00
_cell.angle_gamma   90.00
#
_symmetry.space_group_name_H-M   'P 1'
#
loop_
_entity.id
_entity.type
_entity.pdbx_description
1 polymer ?
#
loop_
_entity_poly.entity_id
_entity_poly.type
_entity_poly.pdbx_seq_one_letter_code
_entity_poly.pdbx_strand_id
1 'polypeptide(L)' 'LTTSGIIYRHIKVGTYNGNHFLNYLCGLLDVMNPNLAPHSVLVMDNCRIHHIDGVEEIC' A
#
# COMPACT_ATOMS: atom_id res chain seq x y z
N LEU A 1 -12.34 -0.44 -0.03
CA LEU A 1 -12.56 -1.61 0.86
C LEU A 1 -12.42 -2.86 0.02
N THR A 2 -11.58 -3.82 0.42
CA THR A 2 -11.60 -5.16 -0.16
C THR A 2 -12.87 -5.87 0.32
N THR A 3 -13.55 -6.62 -0.55
CA THR A 3 -14.75 -7.37 -0.18
C THR A 3 -14.43 -8.68 0.55
N SER A 4 -13.18 -9.14 0.47
CA SER A 4 -12.69 -10.40 1.06
C SER A 4 -12.07 -10.22 2.45
N GLY A 5 -12.22 -9.06 3.09
CA GLY A 5 -11.61 -8.74 4.39
C GLY A 5 -10.17 -8.23 4.29
N ILE A 6 -9.44 -8.26 5.40
CA ILE A 6 -8.07 -7.72 5.49
C ILE A 6 -7.11 -8.59 4.69
N ILE A 7 -6.43 -8.01 3.70
CA ILE A 7 -5.46 -8.72 2.86
C ILE A 7 -4.02 -8.57 3.35
N TYR A 8 -3.69 -7.46 4.00
CA TYR A 8 -2.32 -7.17 4.44
C TYR A 8 -2.33 -6.22 5.63
N ARG A 9 -1.35 -6.38 6.53
CA ARG A 9 -1.14 -5.51 7.69
C ARG A 9 0.35 -5.40 7.97
N HIS A 10 0.80 -4.18 8.20
CA HIS A 10 2.14 -3.89 8.72
C HIS A 10 2.02 -3.08 10.00
N ILE A 11 2.71 -3.50 11.07
CA ILE A 11 2.68 -2.84 12.38
C ILE A 11 4.06 -2.23 12.62
N LYS A 12 4.08 -0.94 12.95
CA LYS A 12 5.30 -0.22 13.30
C LYS A 12 5.12 0.47 14.64
N VAL A 13 6.14 0.40 15.49
CA VAL A 13 6.24 1.25 16.69
C VAL A 13 6.74 2.64 16.28
N GLY A 14 6.04 3.68 16.73
CA GLY A 14 6.37 5.08 16.43
C GLY A 14 5.77 5.59 15.12
N THR A 15 6.32 6.70 14.61
CA THR A 15 5.76 7.41 13.45
C THR A 15 6.05 6.72 12.12
N TYR A 16 5.13 6.88 11.17
CA TYR A 16 5.25 6.37 9.82
C TYR A 16 5.80 7.46 8.89
N ASN A 17 6.77 7.13 8.04
CA ASN A 17 7.39 8.08 7.12
C ASN A 17 7.33 7.52 5.69
N GLY A 18 7.83 8.29 4.72
CA GLY A 18 7.79 7.90 3.32
C GLY A 18 8.45 6.56 3.01
N ASN A 19 9.67 6.32 3.51
CA ASN A 19 10.35 5.04 3.28
C ASN A 19 9.61 3.86 3.92
N HIS A 20 9.01 4.06 5.10
CA HIS A 20 8.15 3.03 5.70
C HIS A 20 6.92 2.75 4.82
N PHE A 21 6.39 3.77 4.15
CA PHE A 21 5.26 3.64 3.23
C PHE A 21 5.62 2.90 1.95
N LEU A 22 6.76 3.19 1.33
CA LEU A 22 7.25 2.41 0.18
C LEU A 22 7.42 0.93 0.53
N ASN A 23 8.05 0.63 1.67
CA ASN A 23 8.20 -0.77 2.12
C ASN A 23 6.85 -1.46 2.38
N TYR A 24 5.86 -0.71 2.86
CA TYR A 24 4.51 -1.23 3.02
C TYR A 24 3.85 -1.52 1.68
N LEU A 25 3.98 -0.63 0.70
CA LEU A 25 3.43 -0.81 -0.64
C LEU A 25 4.02 -2.06 -1.32
N CYS A 26 5.34 -2.26 -1.25
CA CYS A 26 5.95 -3.47 -1.80
C CYS A 26 5.32 -4.74 -1.23
N GLY A 27 5.23 -4.84 0.11
CA GLY A 27 4.61 -6.02 0.75
C GLY A 27 3.12 -6.16 0.47
N LEU A 28 2.39 -5.05 0.31
CA LEU A 28 0.98 -5.06 -0.09
C LEU A 28 0.83 -5.61 -1.51
N LEU A 29 1.62 -5.11 -2.46
CA LEU A 29 1.51 -5.47 -3.87
C LEU A 29 1.93 -6.92 -4.15
N ASP A 30 2.91 -7.44 -3.40
CA ASP A 30 3.25 -8.86 -3.39
C ASP A 30 2.07 -9.75 -2.96
N VAL A 31 1.20 -9.25 -2.07
CA VAL A 31 -0.02 -9.97 -1.69
C VAL A 31 -1.14 -9.76 -2.70
N MET A 32 -1.26 -8.57 -3.28
CA MET A 32 -2.30 -8.27 -4.28
C MET A 32 -2.15 -9.13 -5.55
N ASN A 33 -0.92 -9.47 -5.94
CA ASN A 33 -0.64 -10.29 -7.12
C ASN A 33 -0.23 -11.72 -6.71
N PRO A 34 -0.98 -12.77 -7.08
CA PRO A 34 -2.13 -12.82 -8.00
C PRO A 34 -3.51 -12.81 -7.30
N ASN A 35 -3.58 -12.49 -6.02
CA ASN A 35 -4.78 -12.79 -5.20
C ASN A 35 -5.96 -11.83 -5.41
N LEU A 36 -5.76 -10.66 -6.02
CA LEU A 36 -6.83 -9.71 -6.33
C LEU A 36 -7.24 -9.77 -7.80
N ALA A 37 -8.41 -9.21 -8.09
CA ALA A 37 -8.91 -9.09 -9.45
C ALA A 37 -8.03 -8.14 -10.29
N PRO A 38 -7.90 -8.40 -11.61
CA PRO A 38 -7.27 -7.45 -12.53
C PRO A 38 -7.87 -6.05 -12.39
N HIS A 39 -7.04 -5.01 -12.58
CA HIS A 39 -7.44 -3.61 -12.47
C HIS A 39 -8.01 -3.20 -11.10
N SER A 40 -7.55 -3.85 -10.03
CA SER A 40 -7.82 -3.41 -8.67
C SER A 40 -7.25 -2.00 -8.44
N VAL A 41 -8.00 -1.16 -7.71
CA VAL A 41 -7.62 0.23 -7.43
C VAL A 41 -7.24 0.38 -5.97
N LEU A 42 -6.08 1.00 -5.71
CA LEU A 42 -5.69 1.41 -4.37
C LEU A 42 -6.33 2.77 -4.04
N VAL A 43 -7.14 2.82 -2.99
CA VAL A 43 -7.79 4.05 -2.52
C VAL A 43 -7.18 4.43 -1.18
N MET A 44 -6.62 5.64 -1.10
CA MET A 44 -5.89 6.16 0.05
C MET A 44 -6.38 7.58 0.39
N ASP A 45 -6.09 8.04 1.59
CA ASP A 45 -6.24 9.47 1.90
C ASP A 45 -5.13 10.31 1.22
N ASN A 46 -5.23 11.63 1.33
CA ASN A 46 -4.29 12.56 0.68
C ASN A 46 -3.04 12.86 1.54
N CYS A 47 -2.56 11.90 2.35
CA CYS A 47 -1.43 12.13 3.24
C CYS A 47 -0.14 12.43 2.46
N ARG A 48 0.71 13.35 2.98
CA ARG A 48 1.97 13.77 2.31
C ARG A 48 2.91 12.60 1.98
N ILE A 49 2.90 11.54 2.78
CA ILE A 49 3.77 10.38 2.54
C ILE A 49 3.31 9.53 1.34
N HIS A 50 2.11 9.78 0.79
CA HIS A 50 1.58 9.14 -0.42
C HIS A 50 2.01 9.88 -1.71
N HIS A 51 2.65 11.04 -1.58
CA HIS A 51 3.08 11.90 -2.70
C HIS A 51 4.61 12.01 -2.80
N ILE A 52 5.33 11.02 -2.30
CA ILE A 52 6.79 10.96 -2.39
C ILE A 52 7.20 10.24 -3.67
N ASP A 53 8.41 10.55 -4.15
CA ASP A 53 9.04 9.83 -5.26
C ASP A 53 9.04 8.31 -4.99
N GLY A 54 8.64 7.52 -5.99
CA GLY A 54 8.52 6.06 -5.90
C GLY A 54 7.09 5.55 -5.72
N VAL A 55 6.14 6.36 -5.24
CA VAL A 55 4.76 5.87 -5.05
C VAL A 55 4.03 5.71 -6.39
N GLU A 56 4.13 6.69 -7.28
CA GLU A 56 3.47 6.68 -8.59
C GLU A 56 4.08 5.63 -9.54
N GLU A 57 5.36 5.31 -9.39
CA GLU A 57 6.03 4.30 -10.23
C GLU A 57 5.63 2.87 -9.87
N ILE A 58 5.17 2.66 -8.63
CA ILE A 58 4.87 1.35 -8.07
C ILE A 58 3.34 1.06 -8.08
N CYS A 59 2.48 2.08 -8.22
CA CYS A 59 1.02 1.97 -8.21
C CYS A 59 0.39 2.43 -9.53
#